data_AF-A0A0S2K6V5-F1
#
_entry.id   AF-A0A0S2K6V5-F1
#
_cell.length_a   1.000
_cell.length_b   1.000
_cell.length_c   1.000
_cell.angle_alpha   90.00
_cell.angle_beta   90.00
_cell.angle_gamma   90.00
#
_symmetry.space_group_name_H-M   'P 1'
#
loop_
_entity.id
_entity.type
_entity.pdbx_description
1 polymer ?
#
loop_
_entity_poly.entity_id
_entity_poly.type
_entity_poly.pdbx_seq_one_letter_code
_entity_poly.pdbx_strand_id
1 'polypeptide(L)'
;MIRHDATEQIVLDANFVEQQIVETNNMYQALAMFKADRVELMAISRSGLRKAISEKMLQVDDFEEVFLLDTVEDYFAFSKDVPDVVINAFQRAFDKHKRLNLALIDEFKL
;
A
#
# COMPACT_ATOMS: atom_id res chain seq x y z
N MET A 1 -3.29 12.41 -10.61
CA MET A 1 -2.13 12.22 -9.74
C MET A 1 -2.42 12.94 -8.42
N ILE A 2 -2.42 12.22 -7.31
CA ILE A 2 -2.46 12.81 -5.98
C ILE A 2 -0.99 13.15 -5.68
N ARG A 3 -0.67 14.43 -5.56
CA ARG A 3 0.69 14.86 -5.17
C ARG A 3 0.91 14.59 -3.69
N HIS A 4 2.12 14.25 -3.28
CA HIS A 4 2.45 13.92 -1.89
C HIS A 4 1.61 12.74 -1.39
N ASP A 5 1.53 11.69 -2.20
CA ASP A 5 0.95 10.45 -1.70
C ASP A 5 1.83 9.85 -0.60
N ALA A 6 1.25 8.98 0.23
CA ALA A 6 1.98 8.41 1.35
C ALA A 6 3.22 7.63 0.93
N THR A 7 3.22 7.04 -0.28
CA THR A 7 4.34 6.25 -0.79
C THR A 7 5.52 7.14 -1.15
N GLU A 8 5.26 8.27 -1.81
CA GLU A 8 6.28 9.29 -2.12
C GLU A 8 6.99 9.75 -0.85
N GLN A 9 6.23 10.08 0.19
CA GLN A 9 6.81 10.54 1.46
C GLN A 9 7.63 9.43 2.15
N ILE A 10 7.14 8.19 2.16
CA ILE A 10 7.87 7.04 2.71
C ILE A 10 9.22 6.83 1.99
N VAL A 11 9.26 6.99 0.67
CA VAL A 11 10.50 6.86 -0.11
C VAL A 11 11.48 7.99 0.20
N LEU A 12 10.98 9.23 0.33
CA LEU A 12 11.80 10.38 0.73
C LEU A 12 12.37 10.21 2.15
N ASP A 13 11.55 9.74 3.10
CA ASP A 13 11.96 9.48 4.48
C ASP A 13 13.00 8.35 4.58
N ALA A 14 13.03 7.44 3.59
CA ALA A 14 14.06 6.42 3.44
C ALA A 14 15.39 6.93 2.83
N ASN A 15 15.56 8.25 2.71
CA ASN A 15 16.75 8.94 2.18
C ASN A 15 16.97 8.84 0.67
N PHE A 16 15.94 8.51 -0.11
CA PHE A 16 15.97 8.75 -1.56
C PHE A 16 15.67 10.22 -1.83
N VAL A 17 16.29 10.80 -2.86
CA VAL A 17 15.99 12.18 -3.27
C VAL A 17 15.00 12.21 -4.42
N GLU A 18 14.23 13.29 -4.57
CA GLU A 18 13.21 13.44 -5.62
C GLU A 18 13.73 13.11 -7.03
N GLN A 19 14.99 13.43 -7.35
CA GLN A 19 15.59 13.17 -8.65
C GLN A 19 15.79 11.68 -8.95
N GLN A 20 15.72 10.82 -7.94
CA GLN A 20 15.81 9.37 -8.04
C GLN A 20 14.44 8.68 -8.10
N ILE A 21 13.35 9.46 -7.96
CA ILE A 21 11.99 8.94 -7.89
C ILE A 21 11.30 9.13 -9.24
N VAL A 22 10.70 8.06 -9.75
CA VAL A 22 9.82 8.11 -10.92
C VAL A 22 8.41 7.77 -10.48
N GLU A 23 7.54 8.78 -10.47
CA GLU A 23 6.13 8.59 -10.15
C GLU A 23 5.38 7.92 -11.31
N THR A 24 4.50 6.98 -10.98
CA THR A 24 3.58 6.38 -11.95
C THR A 24 2.13 6.51 -11.48
N ASN A 25 1.20 6.61 -12.43
CA ASN A 25 -0.22 6.77 -12.11
C ASN A 25 -0.93 5.44 -11.80
N ASN A 26 -0.22 4.31 -11.94
CA ASN A 26 -0.71 2.99 -11.55
C ASN A 26 0.45 2.00 -11.38
N MET A 27 0.19 0.96 -10.59
CA MET A 27 1.12 -0.13 -10.28
C MET A 27 1.63 -0.86 -11.54
N TYR A 28 0.79 -1.10 -12.54
CA TYR A 28 1.20 -1.86 -13.73
C TYR A 28 2.20 -1.09 -14.60
N GLN A 29 2.12 0.24 -14.60
CA GLN A 29 3.12 1.08 -15.26
C GLN A 29 4.47 0.99 -14.54
N ALA A 30 4.49 1.03 -13.20
CA ALA A 30 5.72 0.85 -12.43
C ALA A 30 6.35 -0.53 -12.70
N LEU A 31 5.52 -1.58 -12.68
CA LEU A 31 5.95 -2.93 -13.01
C LEU A 31 6.53 -3.04 -14.43
N ALA A 32 5.89 -2.42 -15.42
CA ALA A 32 6.38 -2.42 -16.79
C ALA A 32 7.72 -1.68 -16.93
N MET A 33 7.92 -0.59 -16.18
CA MET A 33 9.20 0.13 -16.16
C MET A 33 10.30 -0.69 -15.50
N PHE A 34 9.99 -1.37 -14.39
CA PHE A 34 10.92 -2.27 -13.70
C PHE A 34 11.33 -3.43 -14.61
N LYS A 35 10.37 -4.12 -15.24
CA LYS A 35 10.66 -5.24 -16.16
C LYS A 35 11.39 -4.83 -17.45
N ALA A 36 11.39 -3.55 -17.79
CA ALA A 36 12.07 -3.01 -18.97
C ALA A 36 13.42 -2.36 -18.62
N ASP A 37 13.94 -2.60 -17.41
CA ASP A 37 15.18 -2.04 -16.87
C ASP A 37 15.22 -0.50 -16.94
N ARG A 38 14.07 0.17 -16.89
CA ARG A 38 13.97 1.64 -16.89
C ARG A 38 14.06 2.23 -15.48
N VAL A 39 13.81 1.41 -14.47
CA VAL A 39 14.02 1.70 -13.05
C VAL A 39 14.61 0.46 -12.41
N GLU A 40 15.53 0.65 -11.47
CA GLU A 40 16.24 -0.45 -10.79
C GLU A 40 15.45 -1.00 -9.60
N LEU A 41 14.56 -0.19 -9.03
CA LEU A 41 13.76 -0.51 -7.85
C LEU A 41 12.30 -0.10 -8.06
N MET A 42 11.39 -0.82 -7.42
CA MET A 42 9.95 -0.51 -7.38
C MET A 42 9.47 -0.51 -5.93
N ALA A 43 8.92 0.61 -5.47
CA ALA A 43 8.25 0.70 -4.18
C ALA A 43 6.82 0.15 -4.30
N ILE A 44 6.50 -0.88 -3.52
CA ILE A 44 5.18 -1.54 -3.52
C ILE A 44 4.91 -2.20 -2.17
N SER A 45 3.65 -2.23 -1.72
CA SER A 45 3.28 -3.01 -0.54
C SER A 45 3.35 -4.51 -0.82
N ARG A 46 3.62 -5.32 0.21
CA ARG A 46 3.62 -6.79 0.09
C ARG A 46 2.29 -7.33 -0.45
N SER A 47 1.17 -6.78 -0.01
CA SER A 47 -0.16 -7.15 -0.48
C SER A 47 -0.37 -6.78 -1.95
N GLY A 48 0.09 -5.58 -2.36
CA GLY A 48 0.07 -5.12 -3.75
C GLY A 48 0.89 -6.01 -4.67
N LEU A 49 2.11 -6.38 -4.27
CA LEU A 49 2.97 -7.28 -5.05
C LEU A 49 2.34 -8.67 -5.21
N ARG A 50 1.83 -9.27 -4.12
CA ARG A 50 1.13 -10.56 -4.19
C ARG A 50 -0.08 -10.53 -5.12
N LYS A 51 -0.84 -9.45 -5.08
CA LYS A 51 -1.97 -9.24 -6.00
C LYS A 51 -1.49 -9.16 -7.45
N ALA A 52 -0.44 -8.39 -7.73
CA ALA A 52 0.14 -8.27 -9.07
C ALA A 52 0.63 -9.62 -9.62
N ILE A 53 1.33 -10.41 -8.80
CA ILE A 53 1.81 -11.75 -9.14
C ILE A 53 0.65 -12.66 -9.53
N SER A 54 -0.41 -12.68 -8.71
CA SER A 54 -1.60 -13.49 -8.96
C SER A 54 -2.34 -13.07 -10.24
N GLU A 55 -2.61 -11.77 -10.42
CA GLU A 55 -3.42 -11.26 -11.53
C GLU A 55 -2.72 -11.30 -12.89
N LYS A 56 -1.38 -11.25 -12.90
CA LYS A 56 -0.58 -11.19 -14.13
C LYS A 56 0.22 -12.47 -14.41
N MET A 57 0.00 -13.52 -13.61
CA MET A 57 0.71 -14.80 -13.73
C MET A 57 2.23 -14.62 -13.75
N LEU A 58 2.74 -13.70 -12.92
CA LEU A 58 4.17 -13.45 -12.79
C LEU A 58 4.79 -14.54 -11.91
N GLN A 59 6.09 -14.76 -12.04
CA GLN A 59 6.81 -15.65 -11.13
C GLN A 59 7.30 -14.86 -9.92
N VAL A 60 7.19 -15.45 -8.73
CA VAL A 60 7.70 -14.82 -7.49
C VAL A 60 9.21 -14.59 -7.62
N ASP A 61 9.91 -15.52 -8.26
CA ASP A 61 11.36 -15.51 -8.45
C ASP A 61 11.85 -14.39 -9.39
N ASP A 62 10.94 -13.67 -10.06
CA ASP A 62 11.27 -12.46 -10.83
C ASP A 62 11.49 -11.23 -9.93
N PHE A 63 11.24 -11.35 -8.61
CA PHE A 63 11.28 -10.24 -7.66
C PHE A 63 12.11 -10.56 -6.42
N GLU A 64 12.88 -9.59 -5.96
CA GLU A 64 13.62 -9.64 -4.71
C GLU A 64 13.19 -8.47 -3.81
N GLU A 65 12.79 -8.76 -2.58
CA GLU A 65 12.55 -7.74 -1.56
C GLU A 65 13.89 -7.26 -1.00
N VAL A 66 14.37 -6.10 -1.47
CA VAL A 66 15.69 -5.57 -1.10
C VAL A 66 15.68 -4.51 0.02
N PHE A 67 14.56 -3.82 0.22
CA PHE A 67 14.41 -2.79 1.25
C PHE A 67 13.02 -2.81 1.88
N LEU A 68 12.96 -2.70 3.20
CA LEU A 68 11.74 -2.34 3.92
C LEU A 68 11.73 -0.82 4.12
N LEU A 69 10.84 -0.14 3.40
CA LEU A 69 10.72 1.33 3.49
C LEU A 69 9.98 1.77 4.76
N ASP A 70 8.84 1.14 5.06
CA ASP A 70 8.05 1.40 6.28
C ASP A 70 7.09 0.22 6.57
N THR A 71 6.55 0.19 7.78
CA THR A 71 5.42 -0.67 8.18
C THR A 71 4.22 0.22 8.54
N VAL A 72 3.32 0.39 7.58
CA VAL A 72 2.08 1.15 7.74
C VAL A 72 0.87 0.21 7.80
N GLU A 73 -0.10 0.54 8.65
CA GLU A 73 -1.44 -0.06 8.57
C GLU A 73 -2.28 0.65 7.50
N ASP A 74 -3.35 0.01 7.03
CA ASP A 74 -4.33 0.65 6.16
C ASP A 74 -5.22 1.60 6.98
N TYR A 75 -5.41 2.83 6.48
CA TYR A 75 -6.25 3.85 7.13
C TYR A 75 -7.34 4.37 6.20
N PHE A 76 -8.45 4.80 6.79
CA PHE A 76 -9.47 5.59 6.10
C PHE A 76 -9.19 7.08 6.26
N ALA A 77 -8.93 7.76 5.15
CA ALA A 77 -8.82 9.22 5.12
C ALA A 77 -10.19 9.84 4.83
N PHE A 78 -10.58 10.83 5.64
CA PHE A 78 -11.80 11.63 5.45
C PHE A 78 -11.45 13.00 4.89
N SER A 79 -12.35 13.59 4.09
CA SER A 79 -12.22 15.00 3.72
C SER A 79 -12.20 15.88 4.98
N LYS A 80 -11.46 16.99 4.94
CA LYS A 80 -11.35 17.94 6.05
C LYS A 80 -12.69 18.52 6.50
N ASP A 81 -13.68 18.53 5.61
CA ASP A 81 -15.01 19.07 5.88
C ASP A 81 -15.95 18.05 6.55
N VAL A 82 -15.52 16.79 6.72
CA VAL A 82 -16.32 15.77 7.39
C VAL A 82 -16.31 16.05 8.89
N PRO A 83 -17.47 16.27 9.53
CA PRO A 83 -17.51 16.54 10.96
C PRO A 83 -16.98 15.37 11.79
N ASP A 84 -16.25 15.67 12.87
CA ASP A 84 -15.70 14.66 13.79
C ASP A 84 -16.77 13.69 14.32
N VAL A 85 -18.00 14.15 14.50
CA VAL A 85 -19.11 13.29 14.95
C VAL A 85 -19.36 12.14 13.97
N VAL A 86 -19.22 12.38 12.66
CA VAL A 86 -19.37 11.37 11.60
C VAL A 86 -18.17 10.43 11.59
N ILE A 87 -16.95 10.99 11.64
CA ILE A 87 -15.70 10.21 11.68
C ILE A 87 -15.71 9.26 12.89
N ASN A 88 -16.06 9.77 14.06
CA ASN A 88 -16.12 8.98 15.29
C ASN A 88 -17.23 7.92 15.25
N ALA A 89 -18.38 8.22 14.63
CA ALA A 89 -19.44 7.22 14.45
C ALA A 89 -18.99 6.09 13.52
N PHE A 90 -18.33 6.43 12.42
CA PHE A 90 -17.72 5.46 11.51
C PHE A 90 -16.69 4.59 12.24
N GLN A 91 -15.74 5.20 12.95
CA GLN A 91 -14.67 4.48 13.64
C GLN A 91 -15.24 3.49 14.67
N ARG A 92 -16.22 3.90 15.48
CA ARG A 92 -16.89 3.00 16.43
C ARG A 92 -17.57 1.82 15.75
N ALA A 93 -18.25 2.05 14.62
CA ALA A 93 -18.90 0.97 13.87
C ALA A 93 -17.86 0.01 13.28
N PHE A 94 -16.80 0.54 12.68
CA PHE A 94 -15.70 -0.22 12.12
C PHE A 94 -15.00 -1.08 13.18
N ASP A 95 -14.62 -0.51 14.32
CA ASP A 95 -13.95 -1.22 15.42
C ASP A 95 -14.82 -2.31 16.03
N LYS A 96 -16.15 -2.11 16.05
CA LYS A 96 -17.10 -3.14 16.48
C LYS A 96 -17.07 -4.32 15.49
N HIS A 97 -17.11 -4.06 14.19
CA HIS A 97 -17.05 -5.12 13.17
C HIS A 97 -15.69 -5.82 13.13
N LYS A 98 -14.57 -5.09 13.27
CA LYS A 98 -13.22 -5.66 13.33
C LYS A 98 -13.10 -6.69 14.45
N ARG A 99 -13.59 -6.37 15.66
CA ARG A 99 -13.59 -7.31 16.79
C ARG A 99 -14.42 -8.56 16.52
N LEU A 100 -15.60 -8.43 15.91
CA LEU A 100 -16.43 -9.57 15.56
C LEU A 100 -15.73 -10.47 14.54
N ASN A 101 -15.11 -9.89 13.51
CA ASN A 101 -14.39 -10.67 12.50
C ASN A 101 -13.17 -11.39 13.10
N LEU A 102 -12.41 -10.74 13.99
CA LEU A 102 -11.28 -11.40 14.66
C LEU A 102 -11.73 -12.56 15.55
N ALA A 103 -12.84 -12.41 16.27
CA ALA A 103 -13.41 -13.50 17.07
C ALA A 103 -13.83 -14.68 16.19
N LEU A 104 -14.40 -14.43 15.01
CA LEU A 104 -14.77 -15.49 14.06
C LEU A 104 -13.53 -16.18 13.47
N ILE A 105 -12.48 -15.43 13.11
CA ILE A 105 -11.24 -16.02 12.59
C ILE A 105 -10.61 -16.94 13.65
N ASP A 106 -10.58 -16.52 14.91
CA ASP A 106 -10.06 -17.32 16.02
C ASP A 106 -10.92 -18.57 16.31
N GLU A 107 -12.25 -18.41 16.34
CA GLU A 107 -13.20 -19.51 16.54
C GLU A 107 -13.12 -20.58 15.45
N PHE A 108 -12.97 -20.15 14.19
CA PHE A 108 -12.94 -21.05 13.03
C PHE A 108 -11.54 -21.41 12.53
N LYS A 109 -10.47 -20.89 13.17
CA LYS A 109 -9.05 -21.07 12.79
C LYS A 109 -8.78 -20.86 11.29
N LEU A 110 -9.43 -19.84 10.72
CA LEU A 110 -9.22 -19.44 9.33
C LEU A 110 -7.87 -18.73 9.13
#